data_AF-K1XHP3-F1
#
_entry.id   AF-K1XHP3-F1
#
_cell.length_a   1.000
_cell.length_b   1.000
_cell.length_c   1.000
_cell.angle_alpha   90.00
_cell.angle_beta   90.00
_cell.angle_gamma   90.00
#
_symmetry.space_group_name_H-M   'P 1'
#
loop_
_entity.id
_entity.type
_entity.pdbx_description
1 polymer ?
#
loop_
_entity_poly.entity_id
_entity_poly.type
_entity_poly.pdbx_seq_one_letter_code
_entity_poly.pdbx_strand_id
1 'polypeptide(L)'
;MDPDCNNSCTKEPSSPQLISSPQTNRHATGGGTNRQINLQNLENLGAQSTDSGTVPNLKWSFSDSKTKIFNGGWTRTQVVAYLLASHDLAAAQQHLKKGPVFSPKTAATT
;
A
#
# COMPACT_ATOMS: atom_id res chain seq x y z
N MET A 1 -6.30 30.33 32.30
CA MET A 1 -5.56 31.04 31.24
C MET A 1 -4.13 31.14 31.75
N ASP A 2 -3.25 30.35 31.17
CA ASP A 2 -1.83 30.27 31.54
C ASP A 2 -1.10 31.47 30.88
N PRO A 3 -0.36 32.32 31.61
CA PRO A 3 0.14 33.59 31.08
C PRO A 3 1.39 33.48 30.19
N ASP A 4 1.89 32.28 29.90
CA ASP A 4 3.19 32.08 29.22
C ASP A 4 3.10 31.59 27.76
N CYS A 5 2.13 32.08 26.97
CA CYS A 5 2.10 31.77 25.53
C CYS A 5 2.50 32.98 24.66
N ASN A 6 3.78 33.34 24.73
CA ASN A 6 4.39 34.21 23.73
C ASN A 6 4.81 33.37 22.50
N ASN A 7 3.89 33.31 21.54
CA ASN A 7 4.13 33.07 20.11
C ASN A 7 4.27 31.61 19.61
N SER A 8 3.91 30.59 20.39
CA SER A 8 4.06 29.18 19.97
C SER A 8 2.77 28.47 19.49
N CYS A 9 1.60 29.10 19.54
CA CYS A 9 0.33 28.42 19.28
C CYS A 9 -0.18 28.48 17.82
N THR A 10 0.64 28.86 16.84
CA THR A 10 0.23 28.91 15.42
C THR A 10 1.02 28.01 14.48
N LYS A 11 1.77 27.02 14.98
CA LYS A 11 2.25 25.98 14.07
C LYS A 11 1.09 25.06 13.72
N GLU A 12 0.47 25.31 12.55
CA GLU A 12 -0.12 24.25 11.74
C GLU A 12 0.77 23.01 11.84
N PRO A 13 0.20 21.79 11.84
CA PRO A 13 1.02 20.60 11.70
C PRO A 13 1.73 20.71 10.35
N SER A 14 2.98 21.16 10.41
CA SER A 14 3.86 21.28 9.26
C SER A 14 3.76 19.96 8.50
N SER A 15 3.45 20.05 7.21
CA SER A 15 3.64 18.95 6.24
C SER A 15 4.80 18.08 6.69
N PRO A 16 4.65 16.74 6.74
CA PRO A 16 5.59 15.85 7.42
C PRO A 16 7.01 16.24 7.05
N GLN A 17 7.68 16.89 8.01
CA GLN A 17 9.04 17.34 7.83
C GLN A 17 9.84 16.04 7.72
N LEU A 18 10.47 15.82 6.57
CA LEU A 18 11.54 14.84 6.45
C LEU A 18 12.52 15.17 7.57
N ILE A 19 12.51 14.34 8.60
CA ILE A 19 13.33 14.52 9.78
C ILE A 19 14.77 14.45 9.28
N SER A 20 15.45 15.59 9.23
CA SER A 20 16.90 15.65 9.07
C SER A 20 17.56 15.18 10.37
N SER A 21 17.32 13.92 10.71
CA SER A 21 18.26 13.17 11.53
C SER A 21 19.63 13.28 10.85
N PRO A 22 20.76 13.32 11.58
CA PRO A 22 22.05 13.22 10.95
C PRO A 22 22.05 11.89 10.21
N GLN A 23 21.80 11.93 8.90
CA GLN A 23 21.72 10.76 8.05
C GLN A 23 23.16 10.29 7.86
N THR A 24 23.70 9.69 8.93
CA THR A 24 24.84 8.80 8.83
C THR A 24 24.45 7.82 7.74
N ASN A 25 25.22 7.83 6.67
CA ASN A 25 25.19 6.92 5.54
C ASN A 25 24.80 5.48 5.94
N ARG A 26 23.50 5.20 6.07
CA ARG A 26 22.92 3.86 6.22
C ARG A 26 21.96 3.50 5.09
N HIS A 27 21.77 4.43 4.15
CA HIS A 27 21.18 4.10 2.87
C HIS A 27 22.24 3.51 1.96
N ALA A 28 22.07 2.22 1.67
CA ALA A 28 22.88 1.37 0.82
C ALA A 28 24.21 0.88 1.42
N THR A 29 24.17 -0.31 2.01
CA THR A 29 25.33 -1.21 1.92
C THR A 29 24.84 -2.65 1.77
N GLY A 30 24.72 -3.09 0.50
CA GLY A 30 24.95 -4.50 0.15
C GLY A 30 23.80 -5.35 -0.41
N GLY A 31 22.69 -4.79 -0.93
CA GLY A 31 21.61 -5.61 -1.52
C GLY A 31 20.87 -4.96 -2.69
N GLY A 32 20.35 -5.78 -3.60
CA GLY A 32 19.51 -5.32 -4.72
C GLY A 32 18.15 -4.84 -4.22
N THR A 33 17.89 -3.53 -4.28
CA THR A 33 16.59 -2.94 -3.92
C THR A 33 15.89 -2.40 -5.17
N ASN A 34 14.57 -2.16 -5.09
CA ASN A 34 13.81 -1.53 -6.16
C ASN A 34 13.48 -0.07 -5.80
N ARG A 35 14.25 0.86 -6.36
CA ARG A 35 14.10 2.31 -6.10
C ARG A 35 12.69 2.83 -6.41
N GLN A 36 12.05 2.35 -7.48
CA GLN A 36 10.72 2.83 -7.86
C GLN A 36 9.66 2.41 -6.84
N ILE A 37 9.76 1.19 -6.30
CA ILE A 37 8.85 0.70 -5.26
C ILE A 37 9.10 1.42 -3.93
N ASN A 38 10.36 1.71 -3.60
CA ASN A 38 10.70 2.47 -2.39
C ASN A 38 10.07 3.87 -2.40
N LEU A 39 10.06 4.54 -3.55
CA LEU A 39 9.44 5.87 -3.69
C LEU A 39 7.91 5.83 -3.58
N GLN A 40 7.28 4.71 -3.93
CA GLN A 40 5.83 4.54 -3.79
C GLN A 40 5.39 4.18 -2.37
N ASN A 41 6.31 3.68 -1.54
CA ASN A 41 6.03 3.20 -0.18
C ASN A 41 7.05 3.77 0.80
N LEU A 42 7.19 5.10 0.84
CA LEU A 42 8.17 5.79 1.69
C LEU A 42 7.93 5.49 3.17
N GLU A 43 6.67 5.25 3.55
CA GLU A 43 6.26 4.87 4.90
C GLU A 43 6.91 3.57 5.39
N ASN A 44 7.11 2.61 4.48
CA ASN A 44 7.76 1.33 4.79
C ASN A 44 9.27 1.47 5.07
N LEU A 45 9.86 2.63 4.82
CA LEU A 45 11.27 2.91 5.11
C LEU A 45 11.49 3.48 6.53
N GLY A 46 10.51 3.27 7.42
CA GLY A 46 10.59 3.70 8.82
C GLY A 46 10.15 5.15 9.02
N ALA A 47 9.07 5.57 8.36
CA ALA A 47 8.67 6.97 8.36
C ALA A 47 8.01 7.46 9.67
N GLN A 48 7.41 6.58 10.48
CA GLN A 48 6.63 6.97 11.66
C GLN A 48 7.23 6.39 12.95
N SER A 49 7.48 7.26 13.93
CA SER A 49 8.06 6.90 15.23
C SER A 49 7.10 6.11 16.14
N THR A 50 5.82 6.07 15.78
CA THR A 50 4.76 5.38 16.53
C THR A 50 4.59 3.91 16.15
N ASP A 51 5.12 3.49 15.00
CA ASP A 51 4.97 2.12 14.51
C ASP A 51 5.85 1.18 15.34
N SER A 52 5.27 0.06 15.80
CA SER A 52 5.96 -0.88 16.67
C SER A 52 5.44 -2.31 16.51
N GLY A 53 6.28 -3.28 16.89
CA GLY A 53 5.94 -4.70 16.85
C GLY A 53 6.01 -5.32 15.46
N THR A 54 5.54 -6.57 15.35
CA THR A 54 5.45 -7.31 14.09
C THR A 54 3.99 -7.35 13.64
N VAL A 55 3.69 -6.70 12.52
CA VAL A 55 2.36 -6.67 11.90
C VAL A 55 2.42 -7.43 10.58
N PRO A 56 1.47 -8.32 10.25
CA PRO A 56 1.45 -9.01 8.96
C PRO A 56 1.31 -8.00 7.81
N ASN A 57 1.70 -8.39 6.60
CA ASN A 57 1.51 -7.53 5.45
C ASN A 57 0.01 -7.29 5.19
N LEU A 58 -0.39 -6.03 5.07
CA LEU A 58 -1.77 -5.60 4.82
C LEU A 58 -1.96 -4.97 3.43
N LYS A 59 -0.90 -4.93 2.60
CA LYS A 59 -0.94 -4.28 1.30
C LYS A 59 -0.64 -5.27 0.17
N TRP A 60 -1.50 -5.25 -0.85
CA TRP A 60 -1.28 -5.95 -2.10
C TRP A 60 -1.67 -5.07 -3.28
N SER A 61 -0.86 -5.05 -4.34
CA SER A 61 -1.19 -4.34 -5.58
C SER A 61 -1.78 -5.31 -6.60
N PHE A 62 -2.90 -4.94 -7.24
CA PHE A 62 -3.42 -5.73 -8.36
C PHE A 62 -2.41 -5.84 -9.51
N SER A 63 -1.46 -4.91 -9.62
CA SER A 63 -0.39 -5.00 -10.63
C SER A 63 0.56 -6.17 -10.42
N ASP A 64 0.65 -6.68 -9.19
CA ASP A 64 1.45 -7.86 -8.86
C ASP A 64 0.64 -9.17 -9.01
N SER A 65 -0.67 -9.07 -9.22
CA SER A 65 -1.54 -10.23 -9.49
C SER A 65 -1.43 -10.71 -10.94
N LYS A 66 -1.52 -12.04 -11.12
CA LYS A 66 -1.63 -12.64 -12.46
C LYS A 66 -2.85 -12.08 -13.20
N THR A 67 -2.61 -11.55 -14.40
CA THR A 67 -3.68 -11.07 -15.29
C THR A 67 -4.24 -12.24 -16.10
N LYS A 68 -5.54 -12.49 -15.99
CA LYS A 68 -6.28 -13.39 -16.88
C LYS A 68 -6.87 -12.56 -18.01
N ILE A 69 -6.49 -12.89 -19.25
CA ILE A 69 -6.91 -12.17 -20.45
C ILE A 69 -7.97 -13.01 -21.17
N PHE A 70 -9.03 -12.36 -21.63
CA PHE A 70 -10.15 -12.97 -22.34
C PHE A 70 -10.48 -12.21 -23.62
N ASN A 71 -11.23 -12.85 -24.52
CA ASN A 71 -11.80 -12.17 -25.67
C ASN A 71 -12.84 -11.15 -25.19
N GLY A 72 -12.44 -9.89 -25.11
CA GLY A 72 -13.31 -8.79 -24.67
C GLY A 72 -12.93 -8.13 -23.34
N GLY A 73 -11.88 -8.58 -22.66
CA GLY A 73 -11.46 -7.95 -21.40
C GLY A 73 -10.36 -8.67 -20.65
N TRP A 74 -10.14 -8.27 -19.40
CA TRP A 74 -9.21 -8.94 -18.50
C TRP A 74 -9.70 -8.90 -17.05
N THR A 75 -9.15 -9.79 -16.22
CA THR A 75 -9.42 -9.84 -14.79
C THR A 75 -8.14 -10.11 -14.01
N ARG A 76 -7.99 -9.44 -12.87
CA ARG A 76 -6.97 -9.70 -11.85
C ARG A 76 -7.69 -9.95 -10.53
N THR A 77 -7.14 -10.83 -9.70
CA THR A 77 -7.75 -11.20 -8.42
C THR A 77 -6.74 -11.04 -7.29
N GLN A 78 -7.20 -10.56 -6.14
CA GLN A 78 -6.56 -10.71 -4.85
C GLN A 78 -7.38 -11.72 -4.06
N VAL A 79 -6.70 -12.73 -3.54
CA VAL A 79 -7.24 -13.82 -2.73
C VAL A 79 -6.27 -14.06 -1.57
N VAL A 80 -6.64 -14.93 -0.63
CA VAL A 80 -5.82 -15.24 0.56
C VAL A 80 -4.36 -15.57 0.23
N ALA A 81 -4.10 -16.29 -0.87
CA ALA A 81 -2.73 -16.64 -1.31
C ALA A 81 -1.85 -15.42 -1.65
N TYR A 82 -2.43 -14.27 -1.98
CA TYR A 82 -1.71 -13.03 -2.26
C TYR A 82 -1.66 -12.09 -1.06
N LEU A 83 -2.71 -12.08 -0.24
CA LEU A 83 -2.80 -11.28 0.97
C LEU A 83 -3.34 -12.16 2.11
N LEU A 84 -2.43 -12.85 2.80
CA LEU A 84 -2.78 -13.87 3.80
C LEU A 84 -3.60 -13.30 4.96
N ALA A 85 -3.40 -12.04 5.32
CA ALA A 85 -4.16 -11.38 6.37
C ALA A 85 -5.66 -11.17 6.02
N SER A 86 -6.05 -11.33 4.75
CA SER A 86 -7.42 -11.14 4.28
C SER A 86 -8.14 -12.48 4.22
N HIS A 87 -8.65 -12.93 5.37
CA HIS A 87 -9.30 -14.22 5.51
C HIS A 87 -10.72 -14.24 4.94
N ASP A 88 -11.49 -13.19 5.19
CA ASP A 88 -12.92 -13.16 4.88
C ASP A 88 -13.25 -12.48 3.55
N LEU A 89 -12.27 -11.76 2.97
CA LEU A 89 -12.47 -10.95 1.78
C LEU A 89 -11.49 -11.34 0.67
N ALA A 90 -12.04 -11.36 -0.54
CA ALA A 90 -11.29 -11.44 -1.78
C ALA A 90 -11.81 -10.38 -2.74
N ALA A 91 -10.95 -9.89 -3.62
CA ALA A 91 -11.28 -8.82 -4.54
C ALA A 91 -10.90 -9.17 -5.99
N ALA A 92 -11.66 -8.64 -6.95
CA ALA A 92 -11.36 -8.75 -8.36
C ALA A 92 -11.38 -7.39 -9.04
N GLN A 93 -10.34 -7.10 -9.82
CA GLN A 93 -10.30 -5.96 -10.73
C GLN A 93 -10.59 -6.46 -12.15
N GLN A 94 -11.65 -5.92 -12.76
CA GLN A 94 -12.09 -6.31 -14.09
C GLN A 94 -12.09 -5.10 -15.04
N HIS A 95 -11.77 -5.36 -16.30
CA HIS A 95 -11.93 -4.40 -17.38
C HIS A 95 -12.57 -5.09 -18.58
N LEU A 96 -13.58 -4.45 -19.15
CA LEU A 96 -14.34 -4.94 -20.29
C LEU A 96 -14.30 -3.92 -21.43
N LYS A 97 -14.19 -4.41 -22.66
CA LYS A 97 -14.52 -3.63 -23.86
C LYS A 97 -16.04 -3.37 -23.88
N LYS A 98 -16.54 -2.57 -24.81
CA LYS A 98 -17.99 -2.38 -24.98
C LYS A 98 -18.64 -3.60 -25.64
N GLY A 99 -19.69 -4.16 -25.05
CA GLY A 99 -20.45 -5.31 -25.61
C GLY A 99 -20.13 -6.75 -25.14
N PRO A 100 -19.01 -7.08 -24.46
CA PRO A 100 -18.84 -8.38 -23.82
C PRO A 100 -19.71 -8.47 -22.56
N VAL A 101 -20.41 -9.60 -22.44
CA VAL A 101 -21.20 -9.97 -21.27
C VAL A 101 -20.46 -11.12 -20.57
N PHE A 102 -20.25 -11.00 -19.26
CA PHE A 102 -19.79 -12.15 -18.50
C PHE A 102 -20.91 -13.18 -18.45
N SER A 103 -20.58 -14.44 -18.75
CA SER A 103 -21.50 -15.54 -18.45
C SER A 103 -21.79 -15.50 -16.94
N PRO A 104 -23.07 -15.43 -16.52
CA PRO A 104 -23.40 -15.46 -15.10
C PRO A 104 -22.86 -16.77 -14.52
N LYS A 105 -21.91 -16.64 -13.60
CA LYS A 105 -21.42 -17.73 -12.76
C LYS A 105 -21.75 -17.34 -11.34
N THR A 106 -22.53 -18.19 -10.67
CA THR A 106 -22.76 -18.06 -9.23
C THR A 106 -21.43 -18.28 -8.52
N ALA A 107 -21.04 -17.37 -7.63
CA ALA A 107 -19.94 -17.62 -6.71
C ALA A 107 -20.40 -18.70 -5.73
N ALA A 108 -19.76 -19.87 -5.75
CA ALA A 108 -19.99 -20.89 -4.74
C ALA A 108 -19.36 -20.39 -3.43
N THR A 109 -20.16 -20.31 -2.37
CA THR A 109 -19.67 -20.16 -1.00
C THR A 109 -18.97 -21.46 -0.63
N THR A 110 -17.69 -21.42 -0.31
CA THR A 110 -16.93 -22.54 0.27
C THR A 110 -16.20 -22.01 1.50
#